data_AF-A0A914RGV7-F1
#
_entry.id   AF-A0A914RGV7-F1
#
_cell.length_a   1.000
_cell.length_b   1.000
_cell.length_c   1.000
_cell.angle_alpha   90.00
_cell.angle_beta   90.00
_cell.angle_gamma   90.00
#
_symmetry.space_group_name_H-M   'P 1'
#
loop_
_entity.id
_entity.type
_entity.pdbx_description
1 polymer ?
#
loop_
_entity_poly.entity_id
_entity_poly.type
_entity_poly.pdbx_seq_one_letter_code
_entity_poly.pdbx_strand_id
1 'polypeptide(L)'
;MVCGYDWVVIDGDALNHPYGLAVYGSFIFWSEFLDSEIRRIRVGENGLIGRSRIVYSDKSSLFELHVYDPSLQTQTTACSNSNGGCEHFCFASACKGSLGCEPVRCLCADGFSVDPGDRKKCIGQLDTVNGLIDTNLTITETNNAF
;
A
#
# COMPACT_ATOMS: atom_id res chain seq x y z
N MET A 1 11.02 -19.04 -3.04
CA MET A 1 10.95 -18.22 -1.81
C MET A 1 9.51 -18.34 -1.33
N VAL A 2 9.29 -19.17 -0.32
CA VAL A 2 7.96 -19.31 0.30
C VAL A 2 7.88 -18.21 1.36
N CYS A 3 6.84 -17.39 1.35
CA CYS A 3 6.57 -16.48 2.45
C CYS A 3 6.24 -17.34 3.68
N GLY A 4 7.21 -17.52 4.58
CA GLY A 4 7.00 -18.13 5.89
C GLY A 4 6.53 -17.08 6.89
N TYR A 5 5.63 -17.47 7.79
CA TYR A 5 5.12 -16.60 8.85
C TYR A 5 5.92 -16.84 10.13
N ASP A 6 7.13 -16.27 10.20
CA ASP A 6 7.86 -16.18 11.46
C ASP A 6 7.40 -14.91 12.17
N TRP A 7 6.58 -15.08 13.21
CA TRP A 7 6.14 -13.96 14.05
C TRP A 7 7.16 -13.72 15.15
N VAL A 8 7.70 -12.50 15.20
CA VAL A 8 8.58 -12.05 16.28
C VAL A 8 7.82 -11.02 17.10
N VAL A 9 7.65 -11.30 18.39
CA VAL A 9 7.15 -10.30 19.34
C VAL A 9 8.31 -9.40 19.70
N ILE A 10 8.14 -8.12 19.40
CA ILE A 10 9.08 -7.07 19.75
C ILE A 10 8.69 -6.54 21.14
N ASP A 11 9.43 -6.94 22.16
CA ASP A 11 9.23 -6.49 23.56
C ASP A 11 10.12 -5.28 23.86
N GLY A 12 9.54 -4.24 24.44
CA GLY A 12 10.18 -2.93 24.56
C GLY A 12 9.49 -1.99 25.55
N ASP A 13 9.61 -0.68 25.31
CA ASP A 13 8.98 0.32 26.16
C ASP A 13 7.44 0.17 26.12
N ALA A 14 6.79 0.49 27.25
CA ALA A 14 5.33 0.48 27.31
C ALA A 14 4.74 1.48 26.30
N LEU A 15 3.85 1.00 25.45
CA LEU A 15 3.12 1.81 24.47
C LEU A 15 1.88 2.41 25.14
N ASN A 16 1.61 3.70 24.92
CA ASN A 16 0.48 4.39 25.56
C ASN A 16 -0.73 4.52 24.64
N HIS A 17 -0.53 4.72 23.33
CA HIS A 17 -1.56 4.58 22.30
C HIS A 17 -0.91 4.67 20.90
N PRO A 18 -0.24 3.61 20.41
CA PRO A 18 0.45 3.66 19.14
C PRO A 18 -0.56 3.80 17.98
N TYR A 19 -0.31 4.69 17.03
CA TYR A 19 -1.23 4.95 15.89
C TYR A 19 -0.58 4.64 14.54
N GLY A 20 0.43 5.40 14.14
CA GLY A 20 1.16 5.23 12.89
C GLY A 20 2.46 4.46 13.09
N LEU A 21 2.88 3.71 12.08
CA LEU A 21 4.14 2.95 12.06
C LEU A 21 4.83 3.15 10.72
N ALA A 22 6.14 3.39 10.73
CA ALA A 22 6.96 3.34 9.52
C ALA A 22 8.31 2.69 9.78
N VAL A 23 8.89 2.14 8.72
CA VAL A 23 10.21 1.51 8.74
C VAL A 23 11.14 2.25 7.80
N TYR A 24 12.33 2.59 8.28
CA TYR A 24 13.37 3.21 7.44
C TYR A 24 14.76 2.77 7.88
N GLY A 25 15.51 2.16 6.96
CA GLY A 25 16.78 1.51 7.28
C GLY A 25 16.61 0.46 8.38
N SER A 26 17.44 0.54 9.42
CA SER A 26 17.38 -0.35 10.60
C SER A 26 16.52 0.21 11.73
N PHE A 27 15.54 1.07 11.45
CA PHE A 27 14.70 1.69 12.48
C PHE A 27 13.22 1.49 12.20
N ILE A 28 12.48 1.25 13.28
CA ILE A 28 11.04 1.40 13.35
C ILE A 28 10.75 2.75 13.99
N PHE A 29 9.80 3.48 13.40
CA PHE A 29 9.24 4.73 13.91
C PHE A 29 7.76 4.50 14.21
N TRP A 30 7.26 5.01 15.32
CA TRP A 30 5.84 4.98 15.65
C TRP A 30 5.40 6.29 16.29
N SER A 31 4.14 6.66 16.11
CA SER A 31 3.50 7.79 16.79
C SER A 31 2.71 7.29 17.99
N GLU A 32 2.91 7.95 19.14
CA GLU A 32 2.11 7.76 20.35
C GLU A 32 1.04 8.85 20.38
N PHE A 33 -0.21 8.47 20.13
CA PHE A 33 -1.34 9.39 20.02
C PHE A 33 -1.57 10.19 21.31
N LEU A 34 -1.49 9.52 22.47
CA LEU A 34 -1.73 10.15 23.78
C LEU A 34 -0.53 10.97 24.26
N ASP A 35 0.69 10.49 24.00
CA ASP A 35 1.91 11.22 24.39
C ASP A 35 2.23 12.37 23.43
N SER A 36 1.62 12.38 22.23
CA SER A 36 1.91 13.33 21.16
C SER A 36 3.39 13.31 20.74
N GLU A 37 3.97 12.10 20.66
CA GLU A 37 5.38 11.88 20.34
C GLU A 37 5.56 10.95 19.15
N ILE A 38 6.62 11.17 18.36
CA ILE A 38 7.15 10.14 17.46
C ILE A 38 8.38 9.56 18.13
N ARG A 39 8.37 8.25 18.30
CA ARG A 39 9.48 7.48 18.85
C ARG A 39 10.13 6.68 17.73
N ARG A 40 11.41 6.33 17.92
CA ARG A 40 12.11 5.36 17.09
C ARG A 40 12.89 4.36 17.92
N ILE A 41 13.09 3.17 17.37
CA ILE A 41 13.98 2.16 17.93
C ILE A 41 14.73 1.43 16.82
N ARG A 42 15.97 0.98 17.12
CA ARG A 42 16.78 0.24 16.16
C ARG A 42 16.39 -1.24 16.18
N VAL A 43 16.27 -1.85 15.00
CA VAL A 43 16.05 -3.28 14.79
C VAL A 43 17.31 -3.89 14.18
N GLY A 44 17.75 -5.02 14.72
CA GLY A 44 18.81 -5.86 14.15
C GLY A 44 18.32 -7.28 13.90
N GLU A 45 19.24 -8.16 13.53
CA GLU A 45 18.94 -9.56 13.19
C GLU A 45 18.28 -10.33 14.33
N ASN A 46 18.63 -10.01 15.58
CA ASN A 46 18.13 -10.68 16.79
C ASN A 46 17.06 -9.85 17.54
N GLY A 47 16.39 -8.91 16.87
CA GLY A 47 15.35 -8.07 17.47
C GLY A 47 15.80 -6.64 17.80
N LEU A 48 15.24 -6.05 18.86
CA LEU A 48 15.49 -4.65 19.20
C LEU A 48 16.91 -4.41 19.75
N ILE A 49 17.49 -3.28 19.36
CA ILE A 49 18.79 -2.83 19.85
C ILE A 49 18.60 -1.55 20.65
N GLY A 50 18.82 -1.65 21.96
CA GLY A 50 18.78 -0.51 22.88
C GLY A 50 17.36 -0.11 23.27
N ARG A 51 17.18 1.17 23.63
CA ARG A 51 15.90 1.76 24.05
C ARG A 51 15.33 2.67 22.97
N SER A 52 14.02 2.90 23.03
CA SER A 52 13.40 3.89 22.14
C SER A 52 13.93 5.29 22.42
N ARG A 53 13.80 6.17 21.42
CA ARG A 53 14.11 7.58 21.53
C ARG A 53 12.98 8.39 20.92
N ILE A 54 12.60 9.46 21.60
CA ILE A 54 11.71 10.48 21.06
C ILE A 54 12.49 11.26 19.99
N VAL A 55 11.91 11.37 18.80
CA VAL A 55 12.47 12.12 17.67
C VAL A 55 11.65 13.36 17.33
N TYR A 56 10.40 13.40 17.79
CA TYR A 56 9.51 14.53 17.63
C TYR A 56 8.46 14.53 18.74
N SER A 57 8.04 15.71 19.15
CA SER A 57 6.95 15.93 20.11
C SER A 57 6.10 17.09 19.62
N ASP A 58 4.80 16.99 19.83
CA ASP A 58 3.83 18.02 19.49
C ASP A 58 2.87 18.28 20.66
N LYS A 59 2.06 19.33 20.56
CA LYS A 59 0.97 19.62 21.51
C LYS A 59 -0.34 18.92 21.14
N SER A 60 -0.50 18.58 19.87
CA SER A 60 -1.64 17.85 19.34
C SER A 60 -1.33 16.36 19.22
N SER A 61 -2.37 15.55 19.36
CA SER A 61 -2.27 14.11 19.11
C SER A 61 -1.78 13.81 17.69
N LEU A 62 -0.89 12.83 17.62
CA LEU A 62 -0.28 12.38 16.37
C LEU A 62 -0.97 11.12 15.85
N PHE A 63 -1.18 11.08 14.53
CA PHE A 63 -1.87 9.99 13.85
C PHE A 63 -0.89 9.21 12.98
N GLU A 64 -1.15 9.09 11.69
CA GLU A 64 -0.31 8.35 10.76
C GLU A 64 1.01 9.06 10.48
N LEU A 65 2.04 8.27 10.22
CA LEU A 65 3.37 8.75 9.86
C LEU A 65 3.92 7.95 8.69
N HIS A 66 4.61 8.65 7.78
CA HIS A 66 5.23 8.06 6.60
C HIS A 66 6.65 8.58 6.47
N VAL A 67 7.56 7.71 6.06
CA VAL A 67 8.92 8.12 5.72
C VAL A 67 9.03 8.31 4.22
N TYR A 68 9.49 9.49 3.81
CA TYR A 68 9.73 9.82 2.41
C TYR A 68 11.23 9.93 2.14
N ASP A 69 11.71 9.11 1.21
CA ASP A 69 13.07 9.17 0.67
C ASP A 69 13.00 9.04 -0.86
N PRO A 70 13.31 10.10 -1.63
CA PRO A 70 13.24 10.08 -3.09
C PRO A 70 14.10 8.97 -3.72
N SER A 71 15.21 8.59 -3.07
CA SER A 71 16.10 7.56 -3.60
C SER A 71 15.47 6.16 -3.61
N LEU A 72 14.50 5.92 -2.71
CA LEU A 72 13.77 4.66 -2.61
C LEU A 72 12.59 4.59 -3.58
N GLN A 73 12.11 5.72 -4.11
CA GLN A 73 10.97 5.82 -5.03
C GLN A 73 11.38 5.64 -6.50
N THR A 74 12.43 4.85 -6.76
CA THR A 74 13.03 4.69 -8.09
C THR A 74 12.64 3.38 -8.79
N GLN A 75 11.92 2.49 -8.10
CA GLN A 75 11.52 1.20 -8.65
C GLN A 75 10.41 1.37 -9.69
N THR A 76 10.63 0.79 -10.87
CA THR A 76 9.60 0.65 -11.90
C THR A 76 8.95 -0.73 -11.80
N THR A 77 7.69 -0.81 -12.19
CA THR A 77 6.93 -2.05 -12.22
C THR A 77 6.38 -2.30 -13.62
N ALA A 78 5.80 -3.47 -13.84
CA ALA A 78 5.12 -3.77 -15.11
C ALA A 78 3.92 -2.83 -15.39
N CYS A 79 3.42 -2.12 -14.37
CA CYS A 79 2.39 -1.09 -14.52
C CYS A 79 2.93 0.31 -14.87
N SER A 80 4.24 0.56 -14.70
CA SER A 80 4.83 1.90 -14.90
C SER A 80 4.78 2.38 -16.35
N ASN A 81 4.69 1.46 -17.32
CA ASN A 81 4.57 1.79 -18.73
C ASN A 81 3.12 1.57 -19.19
N SER A 82 2.46 2.65 -19.60
CA SER A 82 1.09 2.64 -20.13
C SER A 82 0.10 1.87 -19.24
N ASN A 83 0.21 1.97 -17.91
CA ASN A 83 -0.62 1.26 -16.94
C ASN A 83 -0.65 -0.28 -17.13
N GLY A 84 0.43 -0.88 -17.66
CA GLY A 84 0.45 -2.30 -18.04
C GLY A 84 -0.53 -2.66 -19.18
N GLY A 85 -1.14 -1.65 -19.81
CA GLY A 85 -2.23 -1.75 -20.76
C GLY A 85 -3.63 -1.89 -20.14
N CYS A 86 -3.77 -1.82 -18.81
CA CYS A 86 -5.05 -1.91 -18.12
C CYS A 86 -5.89 -0.66 -18.35
N GLU A 87 -7.20 -0.84 -18.55
CA GLU A 87 -8.15 0.26 -18.74
C GLU A 87 -8.38 1.07 -17.46
N HIS A 88 -8.56 0.40 -16.31
CA HIS A 88 -8.75 1.07 -15.02
C HIS A 88 -7.53 0.87 -14.12
N PHE A 89 -7.47 -0.22 -13.35
CA PHE A 89 -6.42 -0.44 -12.35
C PHE A 89 -5.42 -1.50 -12.78
N CYS A 90 -4.13 -1.21 -12.61
CA CYS A 90 -3.04 -2.14 -12.84
C CYS A 90 -2.37 -2.55 -11.53
N PHE A 91 -2.32 -3.85 -11.28
CA PHE A 91 -1.61 -4.42 -10.13
C PHE A 91 -0.41 -5.21 -10.63
N ALA A 92 0.78 -4.72 -10.29
CA ALA A 92 2.02 -5.42 -10.59
C ALA A 92 2.19 -6.61 -9.66
N SER A 93 2.49 -7.77 -10.23
CA SER A 93 2.83 -8.95 -9.46
C SER A 93 4.33 -8.98 -9.16
N ALA A 94 4.72 -9.49 -7.99
CA ALA A 94 6.12 -9.73 -7.64
C ALA A 94 6.74 -10.92 -8.42
N CYS A 95 5.98 -11.51 -9.34
CA CYS A 95 6.40 -12.67 -10.10
C CYS A 95 7.54 -12.34 -11.07
N LYS A 96 8.72 -12.87 -10.76
CA LYS A 96 9.93 -12.77 -11.59
C LYS A 96 9.93 -13.80 -12.73
N GLY A 97 8.85 -13.84 -13.52
CA GLY A 97 8.73 -14.76 -14.66
C GLY A 97 8.50 -16.23 -14.30
N SER A 98 7.96 -16.51 -13.10
CA SER A 98 7.56 -17.87 -12.72
C SER A 98 6.39 -18.35 -13.59
N LEU A 99 6.45 -19.59 -14.07
CA LEU A 99 5.44 -20.19 -14.93
C LEU A 99 4.06 -20.12 -14.28
N GLY A 100 3.07 -19.60 -15.01
CA GLY A 100 1.70 -19.45 -14.52
C GLY A 100 1.43 -18.18 -13.70
N CYS A 101 2.40 -17.28 -13.57
CA CYS A 101 2.18 -15.99 -12.93
C CYS A 101 2.34 -14.83 -13.92
N GLU A 102 1.26 -14.07 -14.09
CA GLU A 102 1.25 -12.88 -14.94
C GLU A 102 1.94 -11.71 -14.23
N PRO A 103 2.76 -10.91 -14.93
CA PRO A 103 3.44 -9.75 -14.35
C PRO A 103 2.47 -8.61 -14.02
N VAL A 104 1.30 -8.58 -14.68
CA VAL A 104 0.26 -7.57 -14.52
C VAL A 104 -1.08 -8.26 -14.34
N ARG A 105 -1.87 -7.76 -13.38
CA ARG A 105 -3.29 -8.08 -13.24
C ARG A 105 -4.10 -6.79 -13.35
N CYS A 106 -5.03 -6.74 -14.31
CA CYS A 106 -5.95 -5.62 -14.45
C CYS A 106 -7.22 -5.89 -13.63
N LEU A 107 -7.71 -4.86 -12.95
CA LEU A 107 -9.01 -4.86 -12.28
C LEU A 107 -9.79 -3.61 -12.69
N CYS A 108 -11.12 -3.69 -12.57
CA CYS A 108 -12.02 -2.62 -12.91
C CYS A 108 -12.55 -1.94 -11.65
N ALA A 109 -12.95 -0.67 -11.76
CA ALA A 109 -13.67 0.01 -10.70
C ALA A 109 -15.04 -0.62 -10.46
N ASP A 110 -15.62 -0.28 -9.32
CA ASP A 110 -16.97 -0.68 -8.96
C ASP A 110 -17.96 -0.28 -10.06
N GLY A 111 -18.91 -1.17 -10.35
CA GLY A 111 -19.83 -1.01 -11.49
C GLY A 111 -19.28 -1.55 -12.82
N PHE A 112 -18.07 -2.12 -12.85
CA PHE A 112 -17.50 -2.77 -14.02
C PHE A 112 -16.93 -4.14 -13.70
N SER A 113 -16.83 -4.98 -14.73
CA SER A 113 -16.17 -6.28 -14.68
C SER A 113 -15.12 -6.38 -15.78
N VAL A 114 -14.10 -7.22 -15.57
CA VAL A 114 -13.06 -7.44 -16.59
C VAL A 114 -13.68 -8.16 -17.78
N ASP A 115 -13.40 -7.66 -18.99
CA ASP A 115 -13.87 -8.28 -20.23
C ASP A 115 -13.28 -9.71 -20.36
N PRO A 116 -14.11 -10.75 -20.51
CA PRO A 116 -13.63 -12.11 -20.75
C PRO A 116 -12.83 -12.28 -22.05
N GLY A 117 -13.06 -11.43 -23.06
CA GLY A 117 -12.37 -11.43 -24.35
C GLY A 117 -11.03 -10.68 -24.34
N ASP A 118 -10.91 -9.64 -23.51
CA ASP A 118 -9.67 -8.91 -23.28
C ASP A 118 -9.51 -8.58 -21.79
N ARG A 119 -8.65 -9.34 -21.10
CA ARG A 119 -8.41 -9.18 -19.65
C ARG A 119 -7.83 -7.82 -19.24
N LYS A 120 -7.57 -6.93 -20.20
CA LYS A 120 -7.13 -5.55 -19.95
C LYS A 120 -8.26 -4.53 -20.02
N LYS A 121 -9.43 -4.92 -20.53
CA LYS A 121 -10.61 -4.07 -20.72
C LYS A 121 -11.67 -4.30 -19.64
N CYS A 122 -12.52 -3.31 -19.47
CA CYS A 122 -13.59 -3.25 -18.50
C CYS A 122 -14.93 -3.05 -19.19
N ILE A 123 -15.89 -3.92 -18.88
CA ILE A 123 -17.27 -3.83 -19.35
C ILE A 123 -18.16 -3.40 -18.19
N GLY A 124 -19.07 -2.46 -18.45
CA GLY A 124 -20.06 -2.01 -17.48
C GLY A 124 -20.88 -3.19 -16.98
N GLN A 125 -21.03 -3.31 -15.66
CA GLN A 125 -21.87 -4.31 -15.04
C GLN A 125 -23.32 -3.82 -15.05
N LEU A 126 -24.25 -4.71 -15.40
CA LEU A 126 -25.68 -4.42 -15.37
C LEU A 126 -26.13 -4.06 -13.95
N ASP A 127 -26.71 -2.86 -13.78
CA ASP A 127 -27.51 -2.57 -12.61
C ASP A 127 -28.79 -3.39 -12.68
N THR A 128 -28.82 -4.53 -11.97
CA THR A 128 -29.98 -5.43 -11.90
C THR A 128 -31.24 -4.77 -11.34
N VAL A 129 -31.12 -3.56 -10.77
CA VAL A 129 -32.24 -2.77 -10.26
C VAL A 129 -33.06 -2.13 -11.40
N ASN A 130 -32.44 -1.77 -12.52
CA ASN A 130 -33.12 -1.06 -13.63
C ASN A 130 -32.99 -1.74 -15.00
N GLY A 131 -32.22 -2.83 -15.13
CA GLY A 131 -32.09 -3.56 -16.39
C GLY A 131 -31.48 -2.75 -17.54
N LEU A 132 -30.87 -1.60 -17.22
CA LEU A 132 -30.16 -0.74 -18.15
C LEU A 132 -28.68 -1.10 -18.09
N ILE A 133 -28.10 -1.44 -19.25
CA ILE A 133 -26.65 -1.49 -19.40
C ILE A 133 -26.21 -0.04 -19.51
N ASP A 134 -25.58 0.52 -18.48
CA ASP A 134 -24.89 1.80 -18.68
C ASP A 134 -23.53 1.52 -19.33
N THR A 135 -23.56 1.39 -20.65
CA THR A 135 -22.34 1.25 -21.48
C THR A 135 -21.54 2.54 -21.57
N ASN A 136 -22.00 3.64 -20.96
CA ASN A 136 -21.36 4.95 -20.99
C ASN A 136 -20.75 5.36 -19.65
N LEU A 137 -20.74 4.48 -18.65
CA LEU A 137 -19.88 4.67 -17.49
C LEU A 137 -18.43 4.70 -18.00
N THR A 138 -17.78 5.84 -17.86
CA THR A 138 -16.35 6.00 -18.09
C THR A 138 -15.77 6.64 -16.83
N ILE A 139 -14.66 6.10 -16.34
CA ILE A 139 -13.92 6.78 -15.26
C ILE A 139 -13.30 8.02 -15.92
N THR A 140 -13.91 9.17 -15.70
CA THR A 140 -13.24 10.43 -15.98
C THR A 140 -12.23 10.66 -14.87
N GLU A 141 -10.96 10.88 -15.23
CA GLU A 141 -9.93 11.31 -14.27
C GLU A 141 -10.39 12.63 -13.65
N THR A 142 -11.02 12.58 -12.48
CA THR A 142 -11.15 13.77 -11.64
C THR A 142 -9.76 14.04 -11.09
N ASN A 143 -9.09 15.05 -11.64
CA ASN A 143 -7.85 15.62 -11.12
C ASN A 143 -8.06 16.26 -9.73
N ASN A 144 -8.49 15.47 -8.76
CA ASN A 144 -8.46 15.83 -7.36
C ASN A 144 -7.16 15.30 -6.78
N ALA A 145 -6.09 16.08 -7.02
CA ALA A 145 -4.87 15.98 -6.26
C ALA A 145 -5.20 16.23 -4.77
N PHE A 146 -4.80 15.30 -3.92
CA PHE A 146 -4.54 15.58 -2.51
C PHE A 146 -3.12 16.13 -2.36
#